data_AF-A0A0S9PA18-F1
#
_entry.id   AF-A0A0S9PA18-F1
#
_cell.length_a   1.000
_cell.length_b   1.000
_cell.length_c   1.000
_cell.angle_alpha   90.00
_cell.angle_beta   90.00
_cell.angle_gamma   90.00
#
_symmetry.space_group_name_H-M   'P 1'
#
loop_
_entity.id
_entity.type
_entity.pdbx_description
1 polymer ?
#
loop_
_entity_poly.entity_id
_entity_poly.type
_entity_poly.pdbx_seq_one_letter_code
_entity_poly.pdbx_strand_id
1 'polypeptide(L)'
;MGYIKSAALEETGYVVLDRYNKEIDPKEWLDIEYVDWKSSGDTRFAPLASAFGDIECNGFWNHKPPRTDKDGVFIPSQVEKAPTLTARAQEPGANIGRCRVIELQPNSYADCLYNLHQDDNNRLNPDGTGWVVRGFFNLTDDTDSFFVLRENRTDPSVEYRIALPAGAQLIIDTQRLWHAATHLGTDPRYCLITSWESGPELDAYIEKYNGQKLVPNFEVDQEVLDAGQAEQTRRLAARAAALAARGQAEKLVMSEA
;
A
#
# COMPACT_ATOMS: atom_id res chain seq x y z
N MET A 1 -15.91 6.66 -21.60
CA MET A 1 -16.26 5.28 -21.18
C MET A 1 -15.59 5.08 -19.82
N GLY A 2 -16.23 4.45 -18.83
CA GLY A 2 -15.61 4.29 -17.51
C GLY A 2 -14.36 3.38 -17.50
N TYR A 3 -13.63 3.37 -16.38
CA TYR A 3 -12.58 2.37 -16.11
C TYR A 3 -13.18 0.99 -15.84
N ILE A 4 -12.42 -0.07 -16.15
CA ILE A 4 -12.75 -1.43 -15.72
C ILE A 4 -12.32 -1.56 -14.25
N LYS A 5 -13.27 -1.84 -13.36
CA LYS A 5 -13.04 -2.00 -11.91
C LYS A 5 -13.50 -3.37 -11.46
N SER A 6 -12.82 -3.94 -10.46
CA SER A 6 -13.25 -5.18 -9.82
C SER A 6 -14.52 -4.96 -8.99
N ALA A 7 -15.56 -5.74 -9.25
CA ALA A 7 -16.80 -5.72 -8.45
C ALA A 7 -16.57 -6.19 -7.00
N ALA A 8 -15.49 -6.92 -6.74
CA ALA A 8 -15.15 -7.36 -5.39
C ALA A 8 -14.82 -6.18 -4.46
N LEU A 9 -14.32 -5.06 -5.02
CA LEU A 9 -13.90 -3.87 -4.28
C LEU A 9 -14.99 -2.78 -4.19
N GLU A 10 -16.14 -2.96 -4.83
CA GLU A 10 -17.16 -1.89 -4.94
C GLU A 10 -17.73 -1.47 -3.59
N GLU A 11 -17.99 -2.42 -2.70
CA GLU A 11 -18.61 -2.16 -1.40
C GLU A 11 -17.64 -1.45 -0.46
N THR A 12 -16.54 -2.11 -0.10
CA THR A 12 -15.63 -1.67 0.96
C THR A 12 -14.35 -1.01 0.45
N GLY A 13 -14.03 -1.15 -0.84
CA GLY A 13 -12.76 -0.70 -1.42
C GLY A 13 -11.58 -1.64 -1.15
N TYR A 14 -11.78 -2.78 -0.50
CA TYR A 14 -10.74 -3.78 -0.25
C TYR A 14 -11.28 -5.22 -0.24
N VAL A 15 -10.38 -6.19 -0.39
CA VAL A 15 -10.60 -7.60 -0.05
C VAL A 15 -9.39 -8.17 0.66
N VAL A 16 -9.63 -9.11 1.58
CA VAL A 16 -8.60 -9.94 2.22
C VAL A 16 -8.69 -11.34 1.62
N LEU A 17 -7.57 -11.87 1.15
CA LEU A 17 -7.49 -13.19 0.55
C LEU A 17 -7.02 -14.23 1.58
N ASP A 18 -7.16 -15.51 1.25
CA ASP A 18 -6.58 -16.60 2.03
C ASP A 18 -5.10 -16.36 2.35
N ARG A 19 -4.71 -16.63 3.59
CA ARG A 19 -3.32 -16.47 4.04
C ARG A 19 -2.39 -17.41 3.27
N TYR A 20 -1.29 -16.87 2.77
CA TYR A 20 -0.22 -17.69 2.20
C TYR A 20 0.52 -18.42 3.31
N ASN A 21 0.59 -19.75 3.19
CA ASN A 21 1.05 -20.64 4.26
C ASN A 21 2.37 -21.34 3.95
N LYS A 22 3.08 -20.93 2.89
CA LYS A 22 4.41 -21.47 2.58
C LYS A 22 5.47 -20.51 3.09
N GLU A 23 6.60 -21.09 3.47
CA GLU A 23 7.80 -20.35 3.86
C GLU A 23 8.38 -19.63 2.63
N ILE A 24 8.92 -18.44 2.87
CA ILE A 24 9.66 -17.64 1.89
C ILE A 24 11.00 -17.31 2.53
N ASP A 25 12.10 -17.52 1.80
CA ASP A 25 13.44 -17.21 2.31
C ASP A 25 13.55 -15.70 2.58
N PRO A 26 13.85 -15.27 3.82
CA PRO A 26 14.04 -13.86 4.15
C PRO A 26 15.07 -13.13 3.29
N LYS A 27 16.02 -13.83 2.70
CA LYS A 27 16.98 -13.24 1.75
C LYS A 27 16.29 -12.58 0.55
N GLU A 28 15.12 -13.07 0.14
CA GLU A 28 14.38 -12.49 -0.98
C GLU A 28 13.93 -11.04 -0.72
N TRP A 29 13.83 -10.60 0.54
CA TRP A 29 13.56 -9.21 0.89
C TRP A 29 14.68 -8.53 1.67
N LEU A 30 15.62 -9.26 2.27
CA LEU A 30 16.74 -8.67 3.01
C LEU A 30 17.96 -8.37 2.11
N ASP A 31 18.18 -9.12 1.04
CA ASP A 31 19.39 -9.01 0.20
C ASP A 31 19.19 -8.20 -1.10
N ILE A 32 17.97 -7.71 -1.33
CA ILE A 32 17.64 -6.78 -2.42
C ILE A 32 18.05 -5.35 -2.07
N GLU A 33 18.32 -4.54 -3.10
CA GLU A 33 18.77 -3.16 -2.93
C GLU A 33 17.59 -2.24 -2.55
N TYR A 34 17.74 -1.52 -1.44
CA TYR A 34 16.78 -0.55 -0.93
C TYR A 34 17.19 0.88 -1.31
N VAL A 35 16.20 1.71 -1.60
CA VAL A 35 16.32 3.15 -1.76
C VAL A 35 15.62 3.88 -0.62
N ASP A 36 16.23 4.98 -0.17
CA ASP A 36 15.66 5.82 0.88
C ASP A 36 14.42 6.58 0.38
N TRP A 37 13.34 6.57 1.18
CA TRP A 37 12.11 7.28 0.85
C TRP A 37 11.97 8.59 1.61
N LYS A 38 11.91 9.69 0.88
CA LYS A 38 12.06 11.03 1.45
C LYS A 38 10.85 11.56 2.23
N SER A 39 9.68 10.91 2.20
CA SER A 39 8.43 11.51 2.70
C SER A 39 7.82 10.90 3.97
N SER A 40 8.34 9.80 4.51
CA SER A 40 7.73 9.12 5.69
C SER A 40 8.71 8.70 6.81
N GLY A 41 9.88 9.33 6.92
CA GLY A 41 10.89 9.00 7.93
C GLY A 41 11.91 7.97 7.44
N ASP A 42 12.27 7.01 8.28
CA ASP A 42 13.28 5.96 8.00
C ASP A 42 12.71 4.76 7.20
N THR A 43 11.55 4.93 6.56
CA THR A 43 10.96 3.91 5.68
C THR A 43 11.80 3.77 4.41
N ARG A 44 12.09 2.54 4.01
CA ARG A 44 12.84 2.24 2.78
C ARG A 44 12.02 1.36 1.85
N PHE A 45 12.30 1.44 0.55
CA PHE A 45 11.68 0.56 -0.43
C PHE A 45 12.73 -0.10 -1.31
N ALA A 46 12.52 -1.36 -1.65
CA ALA A 46 13.32 -2.08 -2.62
C ALA A 46 12.44 -2.42 -3.83
N PRO A 47 12.63 -1.77 -5.00
CA PRO A 47 11.81 -2.05 -6.18
C PRO A 47 12.19 -3.41 -6.77
N LEU A 48 11.18 -4.18 -7.16
CA LEU A 48 11.29 -5.36 -8.04
C LEU A 48 10.91 -5.00 -9.48
N ALA A 49 9.99 -4.05 -9.66
CA ALA A 49 9.66 -3.44 -10.93
C ALA A 49 9.49 -1.92 -10.78
N SER A 50 10.04 -1.17 -11.73
CA SER A 50 9.96 0.28 -11.82
C SER A 50 9.52 0.71 -13.22
N ALA A 51 9.50 2.01 -13.52
CA ALA A 51 9.06 2.46 -14.83
C ALA A 51 9.96 1.89 -15.93
N PHE A 52 11.28 2.00 -15.76
CA PHE A 52 12.25 1.63 -16.80
C PHE A 52 13.21 0.51 -16.41
N GLY A 53 13.01 -0.13 -15.26
CA GLY A 53 13.88 -1.21 -14.79
C GLY A 53 15.10 -0.72 -14.03
N ASP A 54 15.10 0.55 -13.62
CA ASP A 54 16.10 1.13 -12.72
C ASP A 54 15.71 0.93 -11.26
N ILE A 55 16.71 0.92 -10.36
CA ILE A 55 16.50 0.84 -8.90
C ILE A 55 16.03 2.21 -8.40
N GLU A 56 14.73 2.44 -8.51
CA GLU A 56 14.05 3.68 -8.12
C GLU A 56 12.60 3.41 -7.71
N CYS A 57 11.98 4.35 -6.99
CA CYS A 57 10.64 4.18 -6.41
C CYS A 57 9.69 5.36 -6.71
N ASN A 58 10.01 6.22 -7.68
CA ASN A 58 9.17 7.36 -8.03
C ASN A 58 7.85 6.91 -8.66
N GLY A 59 6.83 7.75 -8.54
CA GLY A 59 5.60 7.59 -9.33
C GLY A 59 5.91 7.63 -10.84
N PHE A 60 5.32 6.73 -11.63
CA PHE A 60 5.63 6.60 -13.07
C PHE A 60 5.33 7.87 -13.88
N TRP A 61 4.43 8.73 -13.39
CA TRP A 61 4.09 10.02 -13.99
C TRP A 61 5.18 11.10 -13.82
N ASN A 62 6.18 10.91 -12.94
CA ASN A 62 7.28 11.86 -12.76
C ASN A 62 8.36 11.74 -13.84
N HIS A 63 8.32 10.66 -14.61
CA HIS A 63 9.25 10.42 -15.71
C HIS A 63 8.97 11.32 -16.93
N LYS A 64 9.96 11.41 -17.82
CA LYS A 64 9.83 12.13 -19.11
C LYS A 64 10.18 11.17 -20.26
N PRO A 65 9.20 10.75 -21.08
CA PRO A 65 7.77 11.08 -20.99
C PRO A 65 7.09 10.44 -19.76
N PRO A 66 5.99 11.03 -19.24
CA PRO A 66 5.26 10.47 -18.11
C PRO A 66 4.56 9.17 -18.51
N ARG A 67 4.43 8.23 -17.57
CA ARG A 67 3.82 6.92 -17.80
C ARG A 67 2.68 6.62 -16.83
N THR A 68 1.70 5.86 -17.31
CA THR A 68 0.69 5.18 -16.47
C THR A 68 1.37 4.23 -15.50
N ASP A 69 0.75 3.97 -14.34
CA ASP A 69 1.24 2.99 -13.36
C ASP A 69 0.93 1.54 -13.80
N LYS A 70 1.38 1.19 -15.00
CA LYS A 70 1.19 -0.05 -15.74
C LYS A 70 2.45 -0.38 -16.53
N ASP A 71 2.59 -1.63 -16.95
CA ASP A 71 3.71 -2.12 -17.76
C ASP A 71 5.07 -1.86 -17.08
N GLY A 72 5.12 -2.09 -15.77
CA GLY A 72 6.34 -2.00 -14.98
C GLY A 72 7.41 -2.95 -15.52
N VAL A 73 8.65 -2.46 -15.57
CA VAL A 73 9.80 -3.23 -16.04
C VAL A 73 10.48 -3.84 -14.83
N PHE A 74 10.50 -5.18 -14.77
CA PHE A 74 11.21 -5.91 -13.73
C PHE A 74 12.71 -5.65 -13.79
N ILE A 75 13.31 -5.48 -12.62
CA ILE A 75 14.73 -5.15 -12.45
C ILE A 75 15.52 -6.47 -12.30
N PRO A 76 16.33 -6.88 -13.29
CA PRO A 76 16.95 -8.22 -13.29
C PRO A 76 17.76 -8.52 -12.01
N SER A 77 18.54 -7.55 -11.53
CA SER A 77 19.37 -7.69 -10.32
C SER A 77 18.57 -7.88 -9.03
N GLN A 78 17.29 -7.52 -9.02
CA GLN A 78 16.40 -7.66 -7.86
C GLN A 78 15.58 -8.94 -7.95
N VAL A 79 14.97 -9.21 -9.11
CA VAL A 79 14.12 -10.40 -9.29
C VAL A 79 14.90 -11.72 -9.29
N GLU A 80 16.19 -11.69 -9.67
CA GLU A 80 17.09 -12.85 -9.53
C GLU A 80 17.26 -13.26 -8.05
N LYS A 81 17.26 -12.28 -7.14
CA LYS A 81 17.38 -12.51 -5.69
C LYS A 81 16.05 -12.80 -5.01
N ALA A 82 14.94 -12.42 -5.64
CA ALA A 82 13.58 -12.51 -5.09
C ALA A 82 12.61 -13.31 -5.99
N PRO A 83 12.92 -14.56 -6.35
CA PRO A 83 12.14 -15.34 -7.31
C PRO A 83 10.72 -15.64 -6.82
N THR A 84 10.53 -15.95 -5.53
CA THR A 84 9.21 -16.22 -4.97
C THR A 84 8.38 -14.94 -4.92
N LEU A 85 8.96 -13.82 -4.47
CA LEU A 85 8.24 -12.53 -4.45
C LEU A 85 7.82 -12.08 -5.85
N THR A 86 8.69 -12.29 -6.84
CA THR A 86 8.39 -12.03 -8.25
C THR A 86 7.23 -12.90 -8.73
N ALA A 87 7.25 -14.20 -8.40
CA ALA A 87 6.15 -15.11 -8.72
C ALA A 87 4.83 -14.73 -8.01
N ARG A 88 4.89 -14.25 -6.76
CA ARG A 88 3.70 -13.72 -6.05
C ARG A 88 3.11 -12.52 -6.78
N ALA A 89 3.95 -11.57 -7.18
CA ALA A 89 3.51 -10.38 -7.91
C ALA A 89 2.87 -10.72 -9.27
N GLN A 90 3.38 -11.75 -9.94
CA GLN A 90 2.89 -12.20 -11.26
C GLN A 90 1.70 -13.15 -11.20
N GLU A 91 1.43 -13.77 -10.04
CA GLU A 91 0.42 -14.83 -9.94
C GLU A 91 -0.97 -14.45 -10.46
N PRO A 92 -1.50 -13.23 -10.22
CA PRO A 92 -2.81 -12.88 -10.73
C PRO A 92 -2.93 -12.93 -12.26
N GLY A 93 -1.82 -12.82 -13.00
CA GLY A 93 -1.83 -12.68 -14.45
C GLY A 93 -2.27 -11.29 -14.94
N ALA A 94 -2.59 -10.38 -14.02
CA ALA A 94 -2.92 -8.99 -14.32
C ALA A 94 -1.68 -8.18 -14.73
N ASN A 95 -1.89 -7.07 -15.46
CA ASN A 95 -0.82 -6.12 -15.74
C ASN A 95 -0.28 -5.53 -14.43
N ILE A 96 1.05 -5.41 -14.35
CA ILE A 96 1.79 -4.94 -13.17
C ILE A 96 2.36 -3.56 -13.46
N GLY A 97 2.16 -2.62 -12.56
CA GLY A 97 2.88 -1.34 -12.54
C GLY A 97 4.07 -1.40 -11.59
N ARG A 98 4.05 -0.55 -10.56
CA ARG A 98 5.05 -0.59 -9.47
C ARG A 98 4.98 -1.90 -8.69
N CYS A 99 6.12 -2.53 -8.45
CA CYS A 99 6.26 -3.68 -7.56
C CYS A 99 7.47 -3.49 -6.65
N ARG A 100 7.29 -3.52 -5.33
CA ARG A 100 8.35 -3.20 -4.37
C ARG A 100 8.14 -3.83 -3.02
N VAL A 101 9.23 -4.11 -2.30
CA VAL A 101 9.18 -4.39 -0.86
C VAL A 101 9.26 -3.07 -0.10
N ILE A 102 8.39 -2.88 0.89
CA ILE A 102 8.52 -1.83 1.89
C ILE A 102 9.17 -2.40 3.16
N GLU A 103 10.12 -1.66 3.72
CA GLU A 103 10.62 -1.82 5.08
C GLU A 103 10.04 -0.69 5.93
N LEU A 104 9.08 -1.03 6.80
CA LEU A 104 8.41 -0.10 7.69
C LEU A 104 9.02 -0.23 9.10
N GLN A 105 9.53 0.88 9.62
CA GLN A 105 10.01 0.96 10.99
C GLN A 105 8.86 0.99 12.01
N PRO A 106 9.12 0.59 13.28
CA PRO A 106 8.18 0.77 14.38
C PRO A 106 7.54 2.15 14.42
N ASN A 107 6.23 2.20 14.66
CA ASN A 107 5.45 3.42 14.76
C ASN A 107 4.31 3.29 15.78
N SER A 108 3.56 4.36 15.98
CA SER A 108 2.33 4.35 16.78
C SER A 108 1.08 4.45 15.91
N TYR A 109 -0.08 4.12 16.49
CA TYR A 109 -1.38 4.38 15.83
C TYR A 109 -1.56 5.86 15.47
N ALA A 110 -1.07 6.79 16.30
CA ALA A 110 -1.10 8.23 15.99
C ALA A 110 -0.25 8.58 14.76
N ASP A 111 0.93 7.98 14.61
CA ASP A 111 1.78 8.17 13.44
C ASP A 111 1.12 7.58 12.18
N CYS A 112 0.51 6.39 12.30
CA CYS A 112 -0.30 5.79 11.25
C CYS A 112 -1.42 6.75 10.80
N LEU A 113 -2.21 7.29 11.73
CA LEU A 113 -3.29 8.22 11.40
C LEU A 113 -2.79 9.50 10.73
N TYR A 114 -1.66 10.04 11.19
CA TYR A 114 -1.07 11.24 10.57
C TYR A 114 -0.62 10.97 9.13
N ASN A 115 -0.08 9.77 8.89
CA ASN A 115 0.45 9.32 7.60
C ASN A 115 -0.61 8.74 6.64
N LEU A 116 -1.89 8.66 7.04
CA LEU A 116 -2.98 8.30 6.13
C LEU A 116 -2.92 9.13 4.85
N HIS A 117 -2.90 8.44 3.72
CA HIS A 117 -2.87 9.02 2.38
C HIS A 117 -3.74 8.22 1.40
N GLN A 118 -4.01 8.83 0.25
CA GLN A 118 -4.50 8.14 -0.94
C GLN A 118 -3.37 8.08 -1.96
N ASP A 119 -3.35 7.07 -2.82
CA ASP A 119 -2.40 7.00 -3.93
C ASP A 119 -2.91 7.73 -5.17
N ASP A 120 -1.98 8.12 -6.05
CA ASP A 120 -2.30 8.67 -7.39
C ASP A 120 -2.01 7.69 -8.53
N ASN A 121 -2.54 6.47 -8.44
CA ASN A 121 -2.20 5.38 -9.35
C ASN A 121 -2.79 5.53 -10.76
N ASN A 122 -3.91 6.24 -10.89
CA ASN A 122 -4.73 6.23 -12.10
C ASN A 122 -4.71 7.55 -12.88
N ARG A 123 -3.88 8.54 -12.49
CA ARG A 123 -3.81 9.88 -13.10
C ARG A 123 -3.83 9.90 -14.63
N LEU A 124 -3.09 8.96 -15.24
CA LEU A 124 -2.84 8.94 -16.69
C LEU A 124 -3.55 7.77 -17.40
N ASN A 125 -4.35 6.98 -16.68
CA ASN A 125 -4.95 5.78 -17.25
C ASN A 125 -5.99 6.15 -18.32
N PRO A 126 -5.92 5.56 -19.53
CA PRO A 126 -6.93 5.79 -20.55
C PRO A 126 -8.30 5.21 -20.14
N ASP A 127 -9.37 5.87 -20.58
CA ASP A 127 -10.74 5.33 -20.54
C ASP A 127 -10.78 3.90 -21.12
N GLY A 128 -11.62 3.03 -20.55
CA GLY A 128 -11.78 1.65 -21.01
C GLY A 128 -10.63 0.70 -20.63
N THR A 129 -9.60 1.19 -19.92
CA THR A 129 -8.57 0.33 -19.31
C THR A 129 -8.88 0.02 -17.85
N GLY A 130 -8.18 -0.96 -17.28
CA GLY A 130 -8.35 -1.35 -15.89
C GLY A 130 -7.88 -0.29 -14.91
N TRP A 131 -8.59 -0.20 -13.79
CA TRP A 131 -8.23 0.62 -12.64
C TRP A 131 -7.09 -0.03 -11.86
N VAL A 132 -6.04 0.72 -11.57
CA VAL A 132 -4.89 0.24 -10.79
C VAL A 132 -5.24 0.24 -9.30
N VAL A 133 -5.09 -0.93 -8.69
CA VAL A 133 -5.25 -1.20 -7.25
C VAL A 133 -3.93 -1.74 -6.69
N ARG A 134 -3.81 -1.80 -5.35
CA ARG A 134 -2.60 -2.30 -4.67
C ARG A 134 -2.86 -3.64 -4.02
N GLY A 135 -2.06 -4.63 -4.40
CA GLY A 135 -1.83 -5.85 -3.64
C GLY A 135 -0.82 -5.59 -2.52
N PHE A 136 -1.12 -6.07 -1.33
CA PHE A 136 -0.23 -6.12 -0.19
C PHE A 136 -0.05 -7.56 0.24
N PHE A 137 1.20 -8.00 0.32
CA PHE A 137 1.59 -9.35 0.72
C PHE A 137 2.60 -9.24 1.88
N ASN A 138 2.11 -9.51 3.09
CA ASN A 138 2.88 -9.29 4.30
C ASN A 138 3.96 -10.38 4.48
N LEU A 139 5.20 -10.01 4.79
CA LEU A 139 6.34 -10.94 4.82
C LEU A 139 6.76 -11.32 6.23
N THR A 140 6.76 -10.36 7.17
CA THR A 140 7.13 -10.60 8.57
C THR A 140 5.94 -10.96 9.44
N ASP A 141 6.16 -11.79 10.45
CA ASP A 141 5.12 -12.18 11.38
C ASP A 141 5.08 -11.20 12.56
N ASP A 142 4.47 -10.04 12.32
CA ASP A 142 4.27 -9.02 13.33
C ASP A 142 2.82 -9.07 13.82
N THR A 143 2.57 -9.88 14.85
CA THR A 143 1.19 -10.19 15.32
C THR A 143 0.39 -8.96 15.73
N ASP A 144 1.07 -7.89 16.09
CA ASP A 144 0.47 -6.64 16.59
C ASP A 144 0.36 -5.57 15.48
N SER A 145 0.75 -5.89 14.25
CA SER A 145 0.63 -4.98 13.11
C SER A 145 -0.72 -5.09 12.43
N PHE A 146 -1.25 -3.94 12.02
CA PHE A 146 -2.51 -3.89 11.31
C PHE A 146 -2.56 -2.74 10.31
N PHE A 147 -3.31 -2.95 9.24
CA PHE A 147 -3.59 -1.94 8.22
C PHE A 147 -4.80 -1.12 8.64
N VAL A 148 -4.72 0.20 8.57
CA VAL A 148 -5.84 1.11 8.81
C VAL A 148 -6.35 1.61 7.47
N LEU A 149 -7.64 1.44 7.22
CA LEU A 149 -8.35 1.95 6.04
C LEU A 149 -9.50 2.87 6.48
N ARG A 150 -9.63 4.04 5.85
CA ARG A 150 -10.76 4.95 6.07
C ARG A 150 -11.32 5.48 4.75
N GLU A 151 -12.63 5.72 4.71
CA GLU A 151 -13.23 6.49 3.60
C GLU A 151 -12.93 7.99 3.71
N ASN A 152 -12.70 8.48 4.93
CA ASN A 152 -12.33 9.86 5.21
C ASN A 152 -11.08 9.89 6.10
N ARG A 153 -10.10 10.74 5.77
CA ARG A 153 -8.85 10.85 6.51
C ARG A 153 -9.03 11.13 8.00
N THR A 154 -9.94 12.03 8.36
CA THR A 154 -10.08 12.57 9.73
C THR A 154 -11.37 12.16 10.42
N ASP A 155 -12.33 11.59 9.70
CA ASP A 155 -13.54 10.99 10.28
C ASP A 155 -13.38 9.47 10.39
N PRO A 156 -13.29 8.92 11.62
CA PRO A 156 -13.14 7.48 11.85
C PRO A 156 -14.44 6.68 11.74
N SER A 157 -15.58 7.29 11.39
CA SER A 157 -16.90 6.62 11.36
C SER A 157 -16.93 5.38 10.47
N VAL A 158 -16.12 5.35 9.41
CA VAL A 158 -15.88 4.18 8.56
C VAL A 158 -14.39 3.87 8.57
N GLU A 159 -13.94 3.14 9.59
CA GLU A 159 -12.58 2.61 9.74
C GLU A 159 -12.58 1.07 9.72
N TYR A 160 -11.65 0.52 8.95
CA TYR A 160 -11.28 -0.89 9.01
C TYR A 160 -9.84 -1.03 9.51
N ARG A 161 -9.61 -2.00 10.39
CA ARG A 161 -8.32 -2.39 10.94
C ARG A 161 -8.07 -3.85 10.60
N ILE A 162 -7.16 -4.13 9.68
CA ILE A 162 -6.95 -5.48 9.15
C ILE A 162 -5.63 -6.03 9.71
N ALA A 163 -5.67 -7.15 10.40
CA ALA A 163 -4.47 -7.80 10.93
C ALA A 163 -3.46 -8.14 9.82
N LEU A 164 -2.17 -7.99 10.12
CA LEU A 164 -1.08 -8.24 9.18
C LEU A 164 -0.09 -9.31 9.68
N PRO A 165 -0.53 -10.57 9.93
CA PRO A 165 0.40 -11.67 10.18
C PRO A 165 1.19 -12.04 8.91
N ALA A 166 2.27 -12.80 9.02
CA ALA A 166 3.06 -13.22 7.86
C ALA A 166 2.20 -13.97 6.83
N GLY A 167 2.31 -13.66 5.55
CA GLY A 167 1.49 -14.24 4.50
C GLY A 167 0.07 -13.69 4.39
N ALA A 168 -0.31 -12.67 5.17
CA ALA A 168 -1.55 -11.93 4.93
C ALA A 168 -1.54 -11.29 3.54
N GLN A 169 -2.68 -11.38 2.84
CA GLN A 169 -2.83 -10.92 1.46
C GLN A 169 -4.04 -10.00 1.36
N LEU A 170 -3.83 -8.77 0.89
CA LEU A 170 -4.88 -7.77 0.73
C LEU A 170 -4.84 -7.19 -0.67
N ILE A 171 -6.00 -6.83 -1.21
CA ILE A 171 -6.10 -5.99 -2.42
C ILE A 171 -6.96 -4.78 -2.05
N ILE A 172 -6.44 -3.58 -2.30
CA ILE A 172 -7.03 -2.32 -1.84
C ILE A 172 -7.08 -1.33 -3.00
N ASP A 173 -8.23 -0.68 -3.20
CA ASP A 173 -8.35 0.54 -4.01
C ASP A 173 -7.76 1.72 -3.23
N THR A 174 -6.42 1.83 -3.26
CA THR A 174 -5.67 2.83 -2.48
C THR A 174 -5.84 4.26 -2.99
N GLN A 175 -6.45 4.45 -4.16
CA GLN A 175 -6.84 5.78 -4.64
C GLN A 175 -8.24 6.17 -4.14
N ARG A 176 -9.11 5.20 -3.80
CA ARG A 176 -10.37 5.44 -3.08
C ARG A 176 -10.13 5.63 -1.59
N LEU A 177 -9.39 4.73 -0.95
CA LEU A 177 -9.30 4.68 0.51
C LEU A 177 -8.06 5.40 1.05
N TRP A 178 -8.26 6.12 2.16
CA TRP A 178 -7.16 6.59 3.00
C TRP A 178 -6.56 5.41 3.73
N HIS A 179 -5.25 5.24 3.65
CA HIS A 179 -4.63 4.00 4.09
C HIS A 179 -3.23 4.24 4.67
N ALA A 180 -2.87 3.44 5.67
CA ALA A 180 -1.54 3.38 6.30
C ALA A 180 -1.45 2.13 7.19
N ALA A 181 -0.25 1.72 7.59
CA ALA A 181 -0.04 0.60 8.50
C ALA A 181 0.45 1.06 9.88
N THR A 182 -0.14 0.48 10.92
CA THR A 182 0.37 0.55 12.30
C THR A 182 1.27 -0.66 12.54
N HIS A 183 2.45 -0.41 13.11
CA HIS A 183 3.43 -1.43 13.41
C HIS A 183 4.06 -1.14 14.78
N LEU A 184 3.54 -1.80 15.81
CA LEU A 184 3.93 -1.59 17.22
C LEU A 184 5.15 -2.42 17.65
N GLY A 185 5.69 -3.25 16.74
CA GLY A 185 6.84 -4.12 17.01
C GLY A 185 8.12 -3.33 17.25
N THR A 186 9.22 -4.05 17.51
CA THR A 186 10.55 -3.43 17.74
C THR A 186 11.51 -3.59 16.57
N ASP A 187 11.24 -4.53 15.67
CA ASP A 187 12.03 -4.83 14.48
C ASP A 187 11.30 -4.36 13.23
N PRO A 188 11.97 -4.10 12.09
CA PRO A 188 11.29 -3.64 10.89
C PRO A 188 10.30 -4.66 10.33
N ARG A 189 9.13 -4.18 9.90
CA ARG A 189 8.13 -4.95 9.17
C ARG A 189 8.38 -4.89 7.67
N TYR A 190 8.29 -6.05 7.01
CA TYR A 190 8.43 -6.15 5.55
C TYR A 190 7.12 -6.56 4.86
N CYS A 191 6.85 -5.95 3.70
CA CYS A 191 5.67 -6.27 2.89
C CYS A 191 5.98 -6.07 1.40
N LEU A 192 5.58 -7.01 0.57
CA LEU A 192 5.57 -6.82 -0.88
C LEU A 192 4.31 -6.03 -1.25
N ILE A 193 4.49 -4.96 -2.02
CA ILE A 193 3.43 -4.10 -2.55
C ILE A 193 3.48 -4.19 -4.08
N THR A 194 2.36 -4.56 -4.69
CA THR A 194 2.27 -4.70 -6.15
C THR A 194 1.08 -3.91 -6.67
N SER A 195 1.28 -3.12 -7.72
CA SER A 195 0.19 -2.44 -8.40
C SER A 195 -0.33 -3.33 -9.52
N TRP A 196 -1.62 -3.63 -9.47
CA TRP A 196 -2.30 -4.49 -10.43
C TRP A 196 -3.40 -3.74 -11.15
N GLU A 197 -3.47 -3.92 -12.46
CA GLU A 197 -4.59 -3.47 -13.28
C GLU A 197 -5.80 -4.37 -13.03
N SER A 198 -6.94 -3.76 -12.68
CA SER A 198 -8.22 -4.48 -12.55
C SER A 198 -8.66 -5.05 -13.89
N GLY A 199 -9.15 -6.29 -13.86
CA GLY A 199 -9.60 -7.01 -15.04
C GLY A 199 -9.98 -8.46 -14.69
N PRO A 200 -10.40 -9.27 -15.67
CA PRO A 200 -10.83 -10.65 -15.45
C PRO A 200 -9.78 -11.51 -14.74
N GLU A 201 -8.50 -11.29 -15.00
CA GLU A 201 -7.39 -12.01 -14.39
C GLU A 201 -7.29 -11.72 -12.88
N LEU A 202 -7.41 -10.45 -12.48
CA LEU A 202 -7.40 -10.07 -11.07
C LEU A 202 -8.65 -10.58 -10.34
N ASP A 203 -9.81 -10.53 -10.99
CA ASP A 203 -11.06 -11.06 -10.42
C ASP A 203 -10.97 -12.59 -10.20
N ALA A 204 -10.41 -13.33 -11.16
CA ALA A 204 -10.17 -14.75 -11.02
C ALA A 204 -9.17 -15.06 -9.88
N TYR A 205 -8.16 -14.21 -9.67
CA TYR A 205 -7.23 -14.33 -8.54
C TYR A 205 -7.93 -14.11 -7.19
N ILE A 206 -8.79 -13.10 -7.09
CA ILE A 206 -9.61 -12.83 -5.90
C ILE A 206 -10.52 -14.02 -5.59
N GLU A 207 -11.19 -14.59 -6.59
CA GLU A 207 -12.06 -15.76 -6.44
C GLU A 207 -11.26 -17.00 -6.00
N LYS A 208 -10.13 -17.27 -6.67
CA LYS A 208 -9.23 -18.40 -6.36
C LYS A 208 -8.82 -18.44 -4.89
N TYR A 209 -8.63 -17.27 -4.26
CA TYR A 209 -8.19 -17.14 -2.88
C TYR A 209 -9.30 -16.61 -1.95
N ASN A 210 -10.57 -16.87 -2.27
CA ASN A 210 -11.72 -16.64 -1.42
C ASN A 210 -11.82 -15.20 -0.86
N GLY A 211 -11.57 -14.19 -1.69
CA GLY A 211 -11.52 -12.79 -1.24
C GLY A 211 -12.73 -12.33 -0.43
N GLN A 212 -12.47 -11.92 0.82
CA GLN A 212 -13.48 -11.46 1.78
C GLN A 212 -13.48 -9.94 1.88
N LYS A 213 -14.67 -9.34 1.75
CA LYS A 213 -14.86 -7.88 1.81
C LYS A 213 -14.96 -7.32 3.23
N LEU A 214 -15.34 -8.17 4.18
CA LEU A 214 -15.56 -7.83 5.58
C LEU A 214 -14.89 -8.89 6.45
N VAL A 215 -13.82 -8.49 7.13
CA VAL A 215 -13.13 -9.30 8.14
C VAL A 215 -13.29 -8.64 9.50
N PRO A 216 -13.16 -9.40 10.61
CA PRO A 216 -13.13 -8.81 11.95
C PRO A 216 -12.06 -7.73 12.04
N ASN A 217 -12.42 -6.58 12.61
CA ASN A 217 -11.45 -5.54 12.90
C ASN A 217 -10.44 -6.03 13.92
N PHE A 218 -9.17 -5.71 13.71
CA PHE A 218 -8.13 -5.85 14.72
C PHE A 218 -8.54 -5.00 15.94
N GLU A 219 -8.52 -5.65 17.10
CA GLU A 219 -8.94 -5.03 18.35
C GLU A 219 -7.86 -4.06 18.84
N VAL A 220 -8.28 -2.85 19.17
CA VAL A 220 -7.43 -1.79 19.70
C VAL A 220 -8.20 -1.14 20.84
N ASP A 221 -7.53 -0.93 21.96
CA ASP A 221 -8.13 -0.29 23.12
C ASP A 221 -8.68 1.10 22.76
N GLN A 222 -9.89 1.41 23.25
CA GLN A 222 -10.55 2.69 22.95
C GLN A 222 -9.69 3.89 23.35
N GLU A 223 -8.93 3.79 24.45
CA GLU A 223 -8.01 4.85 24.88
C GLU A 223 -6.91 5.12 23.85
N VAL A 224 -6.40 4.08 23.17
CA VAL A 224 -5.40 4.22 22.11
C VAL A 224 -6.02 4.86 20.87
N LEU A 225 -7.25 4.47 20.53
CA LEU A 225 -7.99 5.07 19.41
C LEU A 225 -8.23 6.57 19.64
N ASP A 226 -8.73 6.93 20.83
CA ASP A 226 -9.02 8.31 21.21
C ASP A 226 -7.75 9.16 21.27
N ALA A 227 -6.67 8.64 21.85
CA ALA A 227 -5.38 9.31 21.90
C ALA A 227 -4.79 9.52 20.51
N GLY A 228 -4.88 8.51 19.63
CA GLY A 228 -4.45 8.61 18.25
C GLY A 228 -5.20 9.70 17.48
N GLN A 229 -6.53 9.74 17.63
CA GLN A 229 -7.38 10.73 16.97
C GLN A 229 -7.12 12.16 17.47
N ALA A 230 -6.92 12.33 18.78
CA ALA A 230 -6.55 13.61 19.37
C ALA A 230 -5.18 14.10 18.84
N GLU A 231 -4.21 13.19 18.75
CA GLU A 231 -2.87 13.53 18.27
C GLU A 231 -2.85 13.84 16.76
N GLN A 232 -3.58 13.08 15.94
CA GLN A 232 -3.78 13.40 14.51
C GLN A 232 -4.33 14.81 14.36
N THR A 233 -5.39 15.14 15.10
CA THR A 233 -6.05 16.46 15.08
C THR A 233 -5.07 17.57 15.46
N ARG A 234 -4.30 17.38 16.54
CA ARG A 234 -3.29 18.35 17.00
C ARG A 234 -2.20 18.59 15.94
N ARG A 235 -1.66 17.52 15.34
CA ARG A 235 -0.60 17.62 14.33
C ARG A 235 -1.08 18.26 13.03
N LEU A 236 -2.30 17.97 12.59
CA LEU A 236 -2.90 18.61 11.41
C LEU A 236 -3.14 20.11 11.66
N ALA A 237 -3.68 20.49 12.82
CA ALA A 237 -3.84 21.89 13.19
C ALA A 237 -2.50 22.65 13.23
N ALA A 238 -1.46 22.04 13.81
CA ALA A 238 -0.12 22.62 13.83
C ALA A 238 0.47 22.80 12.43
N ARG A 239 0.30 21.80 11.55
CA ARG A 239 0.72 21.87 10.14
C ARG A 239 0.00 22.99 9.39
N ALA A 240 -1.33 23.07 9.53
CA ALA A 240 -2.14 24.10 8.90
C ALA A 240 -1.73 25.52 9.35
N ALA A 241 -1.50 25.71 10.66
CA ALA A 241 -1.00 26.97 11.20
C ALA A 241 0.38 27.34 10.63
N ALA A 242 1.30 26.38 10.53
CA ALA A 242 2.64 26.60 9.96
C ALA A 242 2.60 26.95 8.47
N LEU A 243 1.71 26.34 7.68
CA LEU A 243 1.50 26.66 6.27
C LEU A 243 0.89 28.06 6.09
N ALA A 244 -0.13 28.39 6.90
CA ALA A 244 -0.75 29.72 6.89
C ALA A 244 0.26 30.82 7.22
N ALA A 245 1.15 30.59 8.20
CA ALA A 245 2.24 31.51 8.54
C ALA A 245 3.24 31.74 7.38
N ARG A 246 3.31 30.81 6.42
CA ARG A 246 4.13 30.91 5.20
C ARG A 246 3.34 31.40 3.98
N GLY A 247 2.07 31.77 4.14
CA GLY A 247 1.18 32.16 3.03
C GLY A 247 0.85 31.02 2.07
N GLN A 248 0.93 29.76 2.54
CA GLN A 248 0.65 28.56 1.76
C GLN A 248 -0.65 27.91 2.22
N ALA A 249 -1.38 27.29 1.29
CA ALA A 249 -2.52 26.44 1.59
C ALA A 249 -2.10 24.96 1.67
N GLU A 250 -2.86 24.17 2.43
CA GLU A 250 -2.66 22.72 2.46
C GLU A 250 -3.03 22.11 1.09
N LYS A 251 -2.13 21.27 0.56
CA LYS A 251 -2.38 20.48 -0.65
C LYS A 251 -2.91 19.11 -0.24
N LEU A 252 -3.80 18.55 -1.05
CA LEU A 252 -4.31 17.18 -0.87
C LEU A 252 -3.14 16.20 -0.75
N VAL A 253 -3.17 15.33 0.25
CA VAL A 253 -2.10 14.34 0.49
C VAL A 253 -2.36 13.14 -0.42
N MET A 254 -1.84 13.22 -1.64
CA MET A 254 -1.71 12.07 -2.53
C MET A 254 -0.27 11.59 -2.52
N SER A 255 -0.09 10.28 -2.33
CA SER A 255 1.21 9.63 -2.21
C SER A 255 1.67 9.01 -3.51
N GLU A 256 2.99 8.94 -3.63
CA GLU A 256 3.70 8.08 -4.59
C GLU A 256 4.09 6.73 -3.94
N ALA A 257 3.48 6.46 -2.78
CA ALA A 257 3.42 5.27 -1.93
C ALA A 257 3.19 3.95 -2.68
#